data_AF-A0A1Y3BT96-F1
#
_entry.id   AF-A0A1Y3BT96-F1
#
_cell.length_a   1.000
_cell.length_b   1.000
_cell.length_c   1.000
_cell.angle_alpha   90.00
_cell.angle_beta   90.00
_cell.angle_gamma   90.00
#
_symmetry.space_group_name_H-M   'P 1'
#
loop_
_entity.id
_entity.type
_entity.pdbx_description
1 polymer ?
#
loop_
_entity_poly.entity_id
_entity_poly.type
_entity_poly.pdbx_seq_one_letter_code
_entity_poly.pdbx_strand_id
1 'polypeptide(L)'
;TISVPVVVIVHGNQKIHALSTIIWDNAFSEVKRIPFNVPTEVKLGELAEVLSRQFYEHTRRHLSEDNMHFLAEKISGHEVDKQNFFNIMVPWTKFSKDLLPEQNFTFWDWFYNILQLTREHLAELWADGLIIGFLTRQSAEMLLMTKAPGTFLLRFSDTQLGGISVAYRNVNNKVECLVPFVSNDLKIRKLADRLNDFNQFVQLFPEIPKDTAFSKYYTKIENQASNGYVFTQLKNCIPSETDKELGNYENINNIMNDTTLGTSFSEIGSMTNMSFDTNMSTSYESWNHRNPNE
;
A
#
# COMPACT_ATOMS: atom_id res chain seq x y z
N THR A 1 -3.90 19.07 -35.90
CA THR A 1 -3.24 18.38 -34.79
C THR A 1 -4.25 17.50 -34.10
N ILE A 2 -3.91 16.24 -33.80
CA ILE A 2 -4.76 15.32 -33.03
C ILE A 2 -4.18 15.25 -31.61
N SER A 3 -5.02 15.24 -30.58
CA SER A 3 -4.59 15.11 -29.18
C SER A 3 -4.00 13.72 -28.89
N VAL A 4 -3.37 13.56 -27.72
CA VAL A 4 -3.16 12.22 -27.17
C VAL A 4 -4.51 11.52 -26.91
N PRO A 5 -4.54 10.17 -26.83
CA PRO A 5 -5.75 9.42 -26.49
C PRO A 5 -6.39 9.87 -25.18
N VAL A 6 -7.72 9.87 -25.15
CA VAL A 6 -8.51 10.24 -23.97
C VAL A 6 -9.52 9.12 -23.68
N VAL A 7 -9.65 8.76 -22.41
CA VAL A 7 -10.70 7.86 -21.92
C VAL A 7 -11.73 8.68 -21.18
N VAL A 8 -12.98 8.64 -21.64
CA VAL A 8 -14.12 9.29 -20.99
C VAL A 8 -14.76 8.31 -20.02
N ILE A 9 -14.87 8.71 -18.76
CA ILE A 9 -15.54 7.93 -17.71
C ILE A 9 -16.85 8.60 -17.31
N VAL A 10 -17.84 7.80 -16.91
CA VAL A 10 -19.14 8.29 -16.42
C VAL A 10 -19.23 8.26 -14.89
N HIS A 11 -18.36 7.50 -14.23
CA HIS A 11 -18.33 7.39 -12.77
C HIS A 11 -16.90 7.23 -12.23
N GLY A 12 -16.64 7.74 -11.02
CA GLY A 12 -15.30 7.79 -10.43
C GLY A 12 -14.65 6.41 -10.20
N ASN A 13 -15.45 5.36 -10.01
CA ASN A 13 -14.94 3.99 -9.89
C ASN A 13 -14.27 3.46 -11.18
N GLN A 14 -14.55 4.05 -12.34
CA GLN A 14 -13.92 3.66 -13.61
C GLN A 14 -12.52 4.26 -13.78
N LYS A 15 -12.13 5.20 -12.91
CA LYS A 15 -10.86 5.94 -13.00
C LYS A 15 -9.65 5.01 -13.04
N ILE A 16 -9.62 3.97 -12.20
CA ILE A 16 -8.46 3.07 -12.11
C ILE A 16 -8.24 2.33 -13.44
N HIS A 17 -9.30 1.79 -14.04
CA HIS A 17 -9.23 1.11 -15.34
C HIS A 17 -8.98 2.06 -16.53
N ALA A 18 -9.49 3.29 -16.44
CA ALA A 18 -9.17 4.32 -17.43
C ALA A 18 -7.67 4.66 -17.41
N LEU A 19 -7.09 4.78 -16.20
CA LEU A 19 -5.67 5.07 -16.03
C LEU A 19 -4.77 3.95 -16.56
N SER A 20 -5.10 2.67 -16.35
CA SER A 20 -4.29 1.59 -16.94
C SER A 20 -4.27 1.67 -18.46
N THR A 21 -5.41 1.99 -19.08
CA THR A 21 -5.53 2.12 -20.54
C THR A 21 -4.64 3.25 -21.06
N ILE A 22 -4.70 4.41 -20.41
CA ILE A 22 -3.88 5.57 -20.77
C ILE A 22 -2.39 5.30 -20.57
N ILE A 23 -2.01 4.68 -19.46
CA ILE A 23 -0.59 4.39 -19.16
C ILE A 23 -0.03 3.43 -20.19
N TRP A 24 -0.74 2.35 -20.50
CA TRP A 24 -0.30 1.36 -21.48
C TRP A 24 -0.16 1.98 -22.87
N ASP A 25 -1.16 2.75 -23.30
CA ASP A 25 -1.11 3.44 -24.58
C ASP A 25 0.04 4.45 -24.65
N ASN A 26 0.17 5.32 -23.63
CA ASN A 26 1.18 6.36 -23.60
C ASN A 26 2.60 5.79 -23.59
N ALA A 27 2.82 4.70 -22.84
CA ALA A 27 4.13 4.10 -22.64
C ALA A 27 4.59 3.25 -23.82
N PHE A 28 3.70 2.46 -24.44
CA PHE A 28 4.14 1.39 -25.35
C PHE A 28 3.72 1.58 -26.80
N SER A 29 2.92 2.60 -27.10
CA SER A 29 2.48 2.84 -28.46
C SER A 29 3.54 3.54 -29.31
N GLU A 30 3.79 3.00 -30.50
CA GLU A 30 4.60 3.65 -31.53
C GLU A 30 4.11 5.06 -31.86
N VAL A 31 5.03 5.97 -32.17
CA VAL A 31 4.72 7.37 -32.50
C VAL A 31 3.92 7.49 -33.81
N LYS A 32 4.19 6.63 -34.80
CA LYS A 32 3.57 6.65 -36.13
C LYS A 32 2.62 5.46 -36.36
N ARG A 33 1.67 5.27 -35.43
CA ARG A 33 0.65 4.21 -35.52
C ARG A 33 -0.69 4.70 -36.07
N ILE A 34 -1.55 3.76 -36.44
CA ILE A 34 -2.99 4.00 -36.54
C ILE A 34 -3.51 4.36 -35.13
N PRO A 35 -4.34 5.41 -34.97
CA PRO A 35 -4.83 5.82 -33.65
C PRO A 35 -5.40 4.64 -32.84
N PHE A 36 -5.03 4.58 -31.55
CA PHE A 36 -5.47 3.56 -30.58
C PHE A 36 -4.98 2.13 -30.85
N ASN A 37 -4.09 1.90 -31.82
CA ASN A 37 -3.41 0.61 -31.97
C ASN A 37 -2.31 0.46 -30.91
N VAL A 38 -2.51 -0.39 -29.90
CA VAL A 38 -1.56 -0.61 -28.79
C VAL A 38 -0.99 -2.02 -28.84
N PRO A 39 0.25 -2.25 -28.36
CA PRO A 39 0.77 -3.60 -28.20
C PRO A 39 -0.12 -4.44 -27.29
N THR A 40 -0.33 -5.71 -27.63
CA THR A 40 -1.08 -6.66 -26.80
C THR A 40 -0.24 -7.22 -25.65
N GLU A 41 1.09 -7.13 -25.78
CA GLU A 41 2.08 -7.54 -24.79
C GLU A 41 3.33 -6.66 -24.91
N VAL A 42 4.08 -6.53 -23.81
CA VAL A 42 5.30 -5.71 -23.72
C VAL A 42 6.37 -6.44 -22.95
N LYS A 43 7.63 -6.01 -23.07
CA LYS A 43 8.69 -6.55 -22.22
C LYS A 43 8.49 -6.09 -20.79
N LEU A 44 8.72 -6.98 -19.85
CA LEU A 44 8.58 -6.69 -18.44
C LEU A 44 9.54 -5.60 -17.98
N GLY A 45 10.75 -5.51 -18.56
CA GLY A 45 11.68 -4.43 -18.25
C GLY A 45 11.10 -3.04 -18.57
N GLU A 46 10.52 -2.89 -19.75
CA GLU A 46 9.85 -1.64 -20.18
C GLU A 46 8.67 -1.31 -19.25
N LEU A 47 7.88 -2.33 -18.87
CA LEU A 47 6.81 -2.14 -17.90
C LEU A 47 7.34 -1.73 -16.52
N ALA A 48 8.39 -2.38 -16.02
CA ALA A 48 8.98 -2.08 -14.72
C ALA A 48 9.52 -0.65 -14.66
N GLU A 49 10.13 -0.14 -15.74
CA GLU A 49 10.58 1.24 -15.85
C GLU A 49 9.41 2.23 -15.77
N VAL A 50 8.31 1.94 -16.47
CA VAL A 50 7.09 2.76 -16.41
C VAL A 50 6.54 2.80 -14.99
N LEU A 51 6.42 1.65 -14.33
CA LEU A 51 5.95 1.54 -12.94
C LEU A 51 6.89 2.27 -11.97
N SER A 52 8.20 2.16 -12.17
CA SER A 52 9.22 2.83 -11.36
C SER A 52 9.16 4.35 -11.50
N ARG A 53 8.95 4.84 -12.72
CA ARG A 53 8.73 6.27 -12.99
C ARG A 53 7.47 6.77 -12.29
N GLN A 54 6.38 5.99 -12.28
CA GLN A 54 5.17 6.35 -11.55
C GLN A 54 5.42 6.53 -10.04
N PHE A 55 6.24 5.68 -9.43
CA PHE A 55 6.69 5.87 -8.05
C PHE A 55 7.51 7.16 -7.90
N TYR A 56 8.49 7.38 -8.76
CA TYR A 56 9.39 8.52 -8.66
C TYR A 56 8.67 9.87 -8.78
N GLU A 57 7.73 10.01 -9.72
CA GLU A 57 6.97 11.25 -9.94
C GLU A 57 6.24 11.72 -8.67
N HIS A 58 5.80 10.78 -7.83
CA HIS A 58 4.99 11.06 -6.64
C HIS A 58 5.77 11.01 -5.33
N THR A 59 6.91 10.29 -5.29
CA THR A 59 7.61 9.97 -4.04
C THR A 59 9.10 10.34 -4.05
N ARG A 60 9.62 10.78 -5.21
CA ARG A 60 11.04 11.13 -5.43
C ARG A 60 12.04 9.98 -5.26
N ARG A 61 11.57 8.73 -5.23
CA ARG A 61 12.43 7.54 -5.22
C ARG A 61 11.85 6.45 -6.13
N HIS A 62 12.71 5.93 -7.00
CA HIS A 62 12.41 4.80 -7.89
C HIS A 62 12.24 3.48 -7.12
N LEU A 63 11.62 2.51 -7.79
CA LEU A 63 11.63 1.12 -7.33
C LEU A 63 13.06 0.58 -7.36
N SER A 64 13.45 -0.20 -6.34
CA SER A 64 14.71 -0.94 -6.38
C SER A 64 14.63 -2.13 -7.34
N GLU A 65 15.77 -2.72 -7.67
CA GLU A 65 15.83 -3.94 -8.49
C GLU A 65 15.06 -5.10 -7.83
N ASP A 66 15.22 -5.30 -6.52
CA ASP A 66 14.44 -6.31 -5.78
C ASP A 66 12.92 -6.02 -5.82
N ASN A 67 12.51 -4.75 -5.83
CA ASN A 67 11.10 -4.40 -6.00
C ASN A 67 10.60 -4.73 -7.41
N MET A 68 11.39 -4.44 -8.44
CA MET A 68 11.04 -4.77 -9.83
C MET A 68 10.97 -6.28 -10.05
N HIS A 69 11.90 -7.04 -9.46
CA HIS A 69 11.90 -8.50 -9.49
C HIS A 69 10.67 -9.07 -8.77
N PHE A 70 10.29 -8.54 -7.61
CA PHE A 70 9.05 -8.93 -6.95
C PHE A 70 7.82 -8.69 -7.83
N LEU A 71 7.73 -7.53 -8.49
CA LEU A 71 6.62 -7.20 -9.38
C LEU A 71 6.58 -8.14 -10.58
N ALA A 72 7.74 -8.56 -11.08
CA ALA A 72 7.91 -9.56 -12.12
C ALA A 72 7.22 -10.88 -11.75
N GLU A 73 7.58 -11.44 -10.60
CA GLU A 73 7.02 -12.69 -10.12
C GLU A 73 5.51 -12.56 -9.93
N LYS A 74 5.06 -11.43 -9.38
CA LYS A 74 3.64 -11.20 -9.10
C LYS A 74 2.80 -11.12 -10.37
N ILE A 75 3.25 -10.41 -11.40
CA ILE A 75 2.49 -10.30 -12.66
C ILE A 75 2.58 -11.57 -13.50
N SER A 76 3.72 -12.26 -13.48
CA SER A 76 3.89 -13.56 -14.15
C SER A 76 3.05 -14.65 -13.47
N GLY A 77 2.96 -14.62 -12.14
CA GLY A 77 2.28 -15.61 -11.32
C GLY A 77 3.15 -16.84 -10.99
N HIS A 78 4.46 -16.72 -11.19
CA HIS A 78 5.46 -17.75 -10.87
C HIS A 78 6.82 -17.08 -10.60
N GLU A 79 7.73 -17.81 -9.96
CA GLU A 79 9.11 -17.35 -9.77
C GLU A 79 9.80 -17.07 -11.10
N VAL A 80 10.58 -15.99 -11.16
CA VAL A 80 11.34 -15.61 -12.35
C VAL A 80 12.81 -15.42 -12.00
N ASP A 81 13.69 -15.72 -12.94
CA ASP A 81 15.13 -15.52 -12.72
C ASP A 81 15.46 -14.02 -12.57
N LYS A 82 16.12 -13.68 -11.46
CA LYS A 82 16.61 -12.33 -11.17
C LYS A 82 17.50 -11.77 -12.30
N GLN A 83 18.21 -12.61 -13.04
CA GLN A 83 19.13 -12.15 -14.08
C GLN A 83 18.47 -11.92 -15.44
N ASN A 84 17.25 -12.44 -15.68
CA ASN A 84 16.66 -12.44 -17.03
C ASN A 84 15.16 -12.09 -17.07
N PHE A 85 14.59 -11.57 -15.97
CA PHE A 85 13.17 -11.24 -15.95
C PHE A 85 12.79 -10.11 -16.92
N PHE A 86 13.70 -9.20 -17.26
CA PHE A 86 13.43 -8.03 -18.11
C PHE A 86 12.90 -8.39 -19.51
N ASN A 87 13.25 -9.57 -20.04
CA ASN A 87 12.85 -10.01 -21.38
C ASN A 87 11.51 -10.78 -21.42
N ILE A 88 10.90 -11.03 -20.26
CA ILE A 88 9.61 -11.73 -20.18
C ILE A 88 8.53 -10.87 -20.84
N MET A 89 7.71 -11.47 -21.70
CA MET A 89 6.58 -10.79 -22.31
C MET A 89 5.39 -10.80 -21.35
N VAL A 90 4.81 -9.62 -21.13
CA VAL A 90 3.65 -9.41 -20.26
C VAL A 90 2.45 -9.00 -21.12
N PRO A 91 1.41 -9.85 -21.20
CA PRO A 91 0.16 -9.47 -21.85
C PRO A 91 -0.56 -8.34 -21.12
N TRP A 92 -1.24 -7.48 -21.88
CA TRP A 92 -2.14 -6.45 -21.34
C TRP A 92 -3.18 -7.03 -20.37
N THR A 93 -3.67 -8.24 -20.64
CA THR A 93 -4.65 -8.91 -19.77
C THR A 93 -4.08 -9.16 -18.38
N LYS A 94 -2.85 -9.67 -18.27
CA LYS A 94 -2.16 -9.88 -16.99
C LYS A 94 -1.95 -8.59 -16.21
N PHE A 95 -1.72 -7.47 -16.91
CA PHE A 95 -1.55 -6.18 -16.28
C PHE A 95 -2.85 -5.61 -15.68
N SER A 96 -3.97 -5.62 -16.43
CA SER A 96 -5.16 -4.84 -16.05
C SER A 96 -6.51 -5.57 -16.17
N LYS A 97 -6.57 -6.84 -16.57
CA LYS A 97 -7.85 -7.57 -16.72
C LYS A 97 -7.93 -8.86 -15.89
N ASP A 98 -6.86 -9.64 -15.90
CA ASP A 98 -6.82 -10.93 -15.24
C ASP A 98 -6.67 -10.71 -13.72
N LEU A 99 -7.45 -11.46 -12.94
CA LEU A 99 -7.36 -11.42 -11.50
C LEU A 99 -6.06 -12.10 -11.03
N LEU A 100 -5.46 -11.53 -10.00
CA LEU A 100 -4.32 -12.18 -9.33
C LEU A 100 -4.78 -13.49 -8.67
N PRO A 101 -3.90 -14.52 -8.58
CA PRO A 101 -4.23 -15.78 -7.93
C PRO A 101 -4.77 -15.57 -6.50
N GLU A 102 -5.90 -16.22 -6.20
CA GLU A 102 -6.57 -16.15 -4.89
C GLU A 102 -7.04 -14.74 -4.48
N GLN A 103 -7.05 -13.78 -5.41
CA GLN A 103 -7.53 -12.41 -5.17
C GLN A 103 -8.74 -12.09 -6.05
N ASN A 104 -9.47 -11.06 -5.66
CA ASN A 104 -10.61 -10.52 -6.41
C ASN A 104 -10.29 -9.21 -7.14
N PHE A 105 -9.00 -8.92 -7.34
CA PHE A 105 -8.50 -7.71 -8.00
C PHE A 105 -7.35 -8.04 -8.98
N THR A 106 -7.11 -7.14 -9.93
CA THR A 106 -6.04 -7.29 -10.93
C THR A 106 -4.68 -6.83 -10.38
N PHE A 107 -3.61 -7.10 -11.12
CA PHE A 107 -2.28 -6.55 -10.80
C PHE A 107 -2.30 -5.02 -10.73
N TRP A 108 -2.91 -4.36 -11.73
CA TRP A 108 -2.99 -2.91 -11.78
C TRP A 108 -3.76 -2.32 -10.60
N ASP A 109 -4.90 -2.91 -10.23
CA ASP A 109 -5.67 -2.43 -9.08
C ASP A 109 -4.82 -2.46 -7.81
N TRP A 110 -4.11 -3.57 -7.57
CA TRP A 110 -3.21 -3.72 -6.43
C TRP A 110 -2.06 -2.72 -6.45
N PHE A 111 -1.34 -2.61 -7.56
CA PHE A 111 -0.20 -1.71 -7.70
C PHE A 111 -0.62 -0.26 -7.55
N TYR A 112 -1.70 0.15 -8.23
CA TYR A 112 -2.19 1.53 -8.19
C TYR A 112 -2.61 1.93 -6.77
N ASN A 113 -3.31 1.06 -6.03
CA ASN A 113 -3.70 1.37 -4.65
C ASN A 113 -2.49 1.49 -3.72
N ILE A 114 -1.42 0.72 -3.93
CA ILE A 114 -0.15 0.91 -3.21
C ILE A 114 0.49 2.26 -3.55
N LEU A 115 0.51 2.63 -4.84
CA LEU A 115 1.04 3.90 -5.29
C LEU A 115 0.28 5.09 -4.65
N GLN A 116 -1.05 5.02 -4.59
CA GLN A 116 -1.87 6.04 -3.93
C GLN A 116 -1.60 6.11 -2.42
N LEU A 117 -1.58 4.96 -1.73
CA LEU A 117 -1.23 4.90 -0.30
C LEU A 117 0.14 5.55 -0.05
N THR A 118 1.12 5.23 -0.90
CA THR A 118 2.48 5.73 -0.76
C THR A 118 2.52 7.24 -0.97
N ARG A 119 1.90 7.74 -2.04
CA ARG A 119 1.81 9.18 -2.31
C ARG A 119 1.15 9.94 -1.16
N GLU A 120 0.04 9.44 -0.65
CA GLU A 120 -0.77 10.17 0.33
C GLU A 120 -0.19 10.14 1.74
N HIS A 121 0.40 9.01 2.15
CA HIS A 121 0.73 8.78 3.56
C HIS A 121 2.18 8.41 3.84
N LEU A 122 2.92 7.92 2.84
CA LEU A 122 4.22 7.28 3.06
C LEU A 122 5.36 7.89 2.23
N ALA A 123 5.13 9.00 1.54
CA ALA A 123 6.07 9.53 0.55
C ALA A 123 7.45 9.80 1.13
N GLU A 124 7.50 10.44 2.31
CA GLU A 124 8.77 10.74 3.00
C GLU A 124 9.48 9.47 3.51
N LEU A 125 8.72 8.53 4.11
CA LEU A 125 9.26 7.25 4.58
C LEU A 125 9.82 6.40 3.43
N TRP A 126 9.14 6.44 2.28
CA TRP A 126 9.59 5.79 1.05
C TRP A 126 10.86 6.45 0.53
N ALA A 127 10.88 7.78 0.39
CA ALA A 127 12.01 8.56 -0.11
C ALA A 127 13.30 8.30 0.69
N ASP A 128 13.17 8.18 2.01
CA ASP A 128 14.27 7.88 2.93
C ASP A 128 14.74 6.42 2.93
N GLY A 129 14.08 5.52 2.19
CA GLY A 129 14.45 4.12 2.17
C GLY A 129 14.03 3.31 3.39
N LEU A 130 13.11 3.82 4.22
CA LEU A 130 12.65 3.14 5.45
C LEU A 130 11.64 2.02 5.18
N ILE A 131 11.12 1.96 3.96
CA ILE A 131 10.16 0.95 3.51
C ILE A 131 10.85 0.05 2.49
N ILE A 132 10.88 -1.26 2.77
CA ILE A 132 11.30 -2.28 1.79
C ILE A 132 10.25 -2.36 0.67
N GLY A 133 8.97 -2.32 1.05
CA GLY A 133 7.85 -2.21 0.13
C GLY A 133 7.45 -3.57 -0.44
N PHE A 134 7.96 -3.89 -1.62
CA PHE A 134 7.55 -5.09 -2.36
C PHE A 134 8.33 -6.31 -1.86
N LEU A 135 7.71 -7.07 -0.95
CA LEU A 135 8.31 -8.23 -0.30
C LEU A 135 7.22 -9.19 0.18
N THR A 136 7.35 -10.49 -0.12
CA THR A 136 6.38 -11.50 0.35
C THR A 136 6.45 -11.69 1.87
N ARG A 137 5.37 -12.22 2.46
CA ARG A 137 5.39 -12.62 3.87
C ARG A 137 6.49 -13.62 4.18
N GLN A 138 6.67 -14.61 3.31
CA GLN A 138 7.67 -15.67 3.43
C GLN A 138 9.09 -15.09 3.39
N SER A 139 9.37 -14.16 2.47
CA SER A 139 10.67 -13.49 2.39
C SER A 139 10.95 -12.61 3.60
N ALA A 140 9.94 -11.88 4.09
CA ALA A 140 10.05 -11.12 5.33
C ALA A 140 10.41 -12.02 6.53
N GLU A 141 9.77 -13.18 6.63
CA GLU A 141 10.08 -14.18 7.65
C GLU A 141 11.53 -14.68 7.56
N MET A 142 11.98 -15.08 6.36
CA MET A 142 13.36 -15.53 6.16
C MET A 142 14.39 -14.45 6.55
N LEU A 143 14.16 -13.19 6.18
CA LEU A 143 15.07 -12.08 6.53
C LEU A 143 15.11 -11.86 8.05
N LEU A 144 13.96 -11.84 8.71
CA LEU A 144 13.86 -11.54 10.14
C LEU A 144 14.33 -12.68 11.05
N MET A 145 14.18 -13.95 10.62
CA MET A 145 14.66 -15.12 11.38
C MET A 145 16.18 -15.14 11.59
N THR A 146 16.93 -14.32 10.85
CA THR A 146 18.38 -14.15 11.03
C THR A 146 18.77 -12.96 11.92
N LYS A 147 17.80 -12.14 12.32
CA LYS A 147 18.02 -10.88 13.07
C LYS A 147 17.57 -10.97 14.53
N ALA A 148 18.02 -10.05 15.39
CA ALA A 148 17.65 -10.09 16.81
C ALA A 148 16.13 -9.88 17.04
N PRO A 149 15.53 -10.45 18.10
CA PRO A 149 14.18 -10.09 18.53
C PRO A 149 13.98 -8.58 18.64
N GLY A 150 12.80 -8.10 18.24
CA GLY A 150 12.46 -6.69 18.13
C GLY A 150 12.89 -6.02 16.83
N THR A 151 13.58 -6.75 15.93
CA THR A 151 13.81 -6.29 14.55
C THR A 151 12.51 -6.37 13.76
N PHE A 152 12.18 -5.31 13.03
CA PHE A 152 10.98 -5.22 12.19
C PHE A 152 11.28 -4.65 10.80
N LEU A 153 10.38 -4.86 9.85
CA LEU A 153 10.44 -4.28 8.51
C LEU A 153 9.05 -3.88 8.02
N LEU A 154 9.01 -2.97 7.05
CA LEU A 154 7.79 -2.45 6.44
C LEU A 154 7.64 -2.99 5.01
N ARG A 155 6.49 -3.61 4.74
CA ARG A 155 6.15 -4.17 3.43
C ARG A 155 4.72 -3.84 3.02
N PHE A 156 4.45 -3.77 1.72
CA PHE A 156 3.10 -3.68 1.20
C PHE A 156 2.41 -5.05 1.28
N SER A 157 1.11 -5.04 1.52
CA SER A 157 0.30 -6.26 1.58
C SER A 157 0.07 -6.83 0.19
N ASP A 158 0.09 -8.16 0.10
CA ASP A 158 -0.21 -8.90 -1.12
C ASP A 158 -1.69 -9.13 -1.36
N THR A 159 -2.46 -9.10 -0.28
CA THR A 159 -3.87 -9.53 -0.22
C THR A 159 -4.81 -8.40 0.16
N GLN A 160 -4.27 -7.23 0.54
CA GLN A 160 -5.04 -6.04 0.89
C GLN A 160 -4.65 -4.90 -0.05
N LEU A 161 -5.62 -4.41 -0.83
CA LEU A 161 -5.43 -3.23 -1.68
C LEU A 161 -5.00 -2.04 -0.82
N GLY A 162 -3.89 -1.40 -1.21
CA GLY A 162 -3.39 -0.20 -0.54
C GLY A 162 -3.08 -0.42 0.94
N GLY A 163 -2.61 -1.61 1.31
CA GLY A 163 -2.22 -1.93 2.69
C GLY A 163 -0.71 -1.91 2.90
N ILE A 164 -0.25 -1.34 4.01
CA ILE A 164 1.13 -1.48 4.52
C ILE A 164 1.13 -2.29 5.82
N SER A 165 1.96 -3.32 5.91
CA SER A 165 2.08 -4.21 7.07
C SER A 165 3.47 -4.14 7.67
N VAL A 166 3.55 -4.45 8.96
CA VAL A 166 4.79 -4.55 9.72
C VAL A 166 5.05 -6.02 10.03
N ALA A 167 6.16 -6.55 9.53
CA ALA A 167 6.67 -7.86 9.95
C ALA A 167 7.73 -7.67 11.02
N TYR A 168 7.73 -8.48 12.08
CA TYR A 168 8.70 -8.36 13.16
C TYR A 168 9.02 -9.70 13.81
N ARG A 169 10.25 -9.85 14.32
CA ARG A 169 10.64 -11.00 15.14
C ARG A 169 10.31 -10.71 16.60
N ASN A 170 9.44 -11.51 17.20
CA ASN A 170 9.04 -11.35 18.60
C ASN A 170 10.09 -11.97 19.57
N VAL A 171 9.86 -11.78 20.88
CA VAL A 171 10.72 -12.29 21.96
C VAL A 171 10.80 -13.83 22.01
N ASN A 172 9.80 -14.51 21.45
CA ASN A 172 9.75 -15.97 21.34
C ASN A 172 10.45 -16.49 20.08
N ASN A 173 11.21 -15.65 19.37
CA ASN A 173 11.90 -15.97 18.12
C ASN A 173 10.97 -16.40 16.98
N LYS A 174 9.70 -15.96 17.00
CA LYS A 174 8.75 -16.15 15.90
C LYS A 174 8.60 -14.85 15.12
N VAL A 175 8.39 -14.96 13.81
CA VAL A 175 8.04 -13.81 12.98
C VAL A 175 6.52 -13.69 12.89
N GLU A 176 6.03 -12.49 13.17
CA GLU A 176 4.62 -12.14 13.06
C GLU A 176 4.45 -10.96 12.10
N CYS A 177 3.28 -10.88 11.46
CA CYS A 177 2.90 -9.76 10.61
C CYS A 177 1.64 -9.12 11.17
N LEU A 178 1.68 -7.80 11.37
CA LEU A 178 0.49 -7.04 11.73
C LEU A 178 -0.51 -7.04 10.58
N VAL A 179 -1.80 -6.92 10.94
CA VAL A 179 -2.83 -6.61 9.96
C VAL A 179 -2.43 -5.33 9.21
N PRO A 180 -2.53 -5.29 7.87
CA PRO A 180 -2.11 -4.13 7.10
C PRO A 180 -2.93 -2.88 7.45
N PHE A 181 -2.26 -1.74 7.59
CA PHE A 181 -2.89 -0.43 7.69
C PHE A 181 -3.23 0.10 6.31
N VAL A 182 -4.44 0.59 6.13
CA VAL A 182 -4.92 1.21 4.89
C VAL A 182 -5.04 2.73 5.03
N SER A 183 -5.37 3.43 3.92
CA SER A 183 -5.48 4.91 3.89
C SER A 183 -6.35 5.47 5.03
N ASN A 184 -7.48 4.83 5.34
CA ASN A 184 -8.35 5.28 6.44
C ASN A 184 -7.69 5.18 7.82
N ASP A 185 -6.88 4.15 8.07
CA ASP A 185 -6.12 4.03 9.31
C ASP A 185 -5.07 5.14 9.41
N LEU A 186 -4.35 5.39 8.31
CA LEU A 186 -3.26 6.36 8.27
C LEU A 186 -3.75 7.81 8.34
N LYS A 187 -4.99 8.09 7.90
CA LYS A 187 -5.69 9.35 8.15
C LYS A 187 -5.98 9.60 9.62
N ILE A 188 -6.30 8.55 10.39
CA ILE A 188 -6.56 8.66 11.83
C ILE A 188 -5.25 8.89 12.59
N ARG A 189 -4.20 8.13 12.25
CA ARG A 189 -2.89 8.21 12.90
C ARG A 189 -1.79 7.77 11.95
N LYS A 190 -0.78 8.62 11.78
CA LYS A 190 0.35 8.39 10.85
C LYS A 190 1.10 7.13 11.20
N LEU A 191 1.72 6.50 10.19
CA LEU A 191 2.46 5.25 10.38
C LEU A 191 3.58 5.39 11.43
N ALA A 192 4.37 6.46 11.38
CA ALA A 192 5.46 6.67 12.34
C ALA A 192 4.98 6.73 13.80
N ASP A 193 3.87 7.43 14.05
CA ASP A 193 3.26 7.50 15.38
C ASP A 193 2.76 6.13 15.86
N ARG A 194 2.17 5.34 14.96
CA ARG A 194 1.75 3.96 15.25
C ARG A 194 2.96 3.07 15.58
N LEU A 195 4.05 3.17 14.82
CA LEU A 195 5.29 2.43 15.08
C LEU A 195 5.92 2.81 16.42
N ASN A 196 5.78 4.08 16.84
CA ASN A 196 6.26 4.54 18.14
C ASN A 196 5.50 3.88 19.30
N ASP A 197 4.19 3.65 19.14
CA ASP A 197 3.34 3.05 20.18
C ASP A 197 3.75 1.59 20.52
N PHE A 198 4.38 0.88 19.58
CA PHE A 198 4.83 -0.50 19.78
C PHE A 198 6.23 -0.59 20.42
N ASN A 199 6.27 -0.89 21.72
CA ASN A 199 7.52 -1.03 22.49
C ASN A 199 8.38 -2.23 22.06
N GLN A 200 7.78 -3.27 21.51
CA GLN A 200 8.48 -4.45 21.00
C GLN A 200 9.29 -4.15 19.73
N PHE A 201 9.04 -3.03 19.05
CA PHE A 201 9.80 -2.62 17.88
C PHE A 201 11.03 -1.83 18.34
N VAL A 202 12.20 -2.44 18.18
CA VAL A 202 13.48 -1.91 18.67
C VAL A 202 14.31 -1.35 17.52
N GLN A 203 14.40 -2.07 16.42
CA GLN A 203 15.22 -1.66 15.27
C GLN A 203 14.56 -2.04 13.94
N LEU A 204 14.63 -1.13 12.99
CA LEU A 204 14.26 -1.35 11.60
C LEU A 204 15.35 -2.18 10.91
N PHE A 205 14.92 -3.16 10.11
CA PHE A 205 15.82 -3.97 9.31
C PHE A 205 16.70 -3.09 8.37
N PRO A 206 18.00 -3.41 8.22
CA PRO A 206 18.69 -4.52 8.87
C PRO A 206 18.97 -4.27 10.35
N GLU A 207 19.52 -3.11 10.73
CA GLU A 207 20.06 -2.84 12.07
C GLU A 207 20.01 -1.34 12.43
N ILE A 208 18.92 -0.65 12.06
CA ILE A 208 18.75 0.79 12.31
C ILE A 208 17.85 0.97 13.55
N PRO A 209 18.32 1.61 14.64
CA PRO A 209 17.47 1.85 15.81
C PRO A 209 16.17 2.57 15.45
N LYS A 210 15.03 2.17 16.02
CA LYS A 210 13.69 2.69 15.68
C LYS A 210 13.65 4.23 15.71
N ASP A 211 14.14 4.83 16.77
CA ASP A 211 14.10 6.30 16.91
C ASP A 211 15.12 7.00 16.00
N THR A 212 16.19 6.33 15.58
CA THR A 212 17.07 6.88 14.53
C THR A 212 16.33 6.94 13.18
N ALA A 213 15.51 5.94 12.88
CA ALA A 213 14.72 5.90 11.64
C ALA A 213 13.50 6.82 11.67
N PHE A 214 12.73 6.83 12.77
CA PHE A 214 11.37 7.38 12.78
C PHE A 214 11.17 8.65 13.60
N SER A 215 12.10 9.05 14.47
CA SER A 215 11.85 10.17 15.42
C SER A 215 11.48 11.49 14.76
N LYS A 216 12.06 11.80 13.59
CA LYS A 216 11.73 13.02 12.84
C LYS A 216 10.31 13.05 12.28
N TYR A 217 9.65 11.89 12.19
CA TYR A 217 8.30 11.73 11.67
C TYR A 217 7.22 11.69 12.76
N TYR A 218 7.62 11.66 14.04
CA TYR A 218 6.67 11.65 15.14
C TYR A 218 5.95 13.00 15.24
N THR A 219 4.64 12.93 15.44
CA THR A 219 3.82 14.11 15.67
C THR A 219 4.14 14.68 17.05
N LYS A 220 4.51 15.96 17.10
CA LYS A 220 4.76 16.66 18.38
C LYS A 220 3.45 16.76 19.16
N ILE A 221 3.46 16.25 20.39
CA ILE A 221 2.31 16.33 21.28
C ILE A 221 2.38 17.65 22.04
N GLU A 222 1.49 18.59 21.71
CA GLU A 222 1.28 19.79 22.50
C GLU A 222 0.26 19.50 23.59
N ASN A 223 0.74 19.29 24.82
CA ASN A 223 -0.10 19.05 25.99
C ASN A 223 -0.79 20.36 26.42
N GLN A 224 -1.83 20.78 25.71
CA GLN A 224 -2.67 21.91 26.10
C GLN A 224 -4.01 21.41 26.62
N ALA A 225 -4.00 20.85 27.82
CA ALA A 225 -5.22 20.65 28.57
C ALA A 225 -5.55 21.96 29.30
N SER A 226 -6.61 22.66 28.87
CA SER A 226 -7.14 23.84 29.55
C SER A 226 -8.45 23.51 30.28
N ASN A 227 -8.78 24.25 31.33
CA ASN A 227 -10.10 24.23 31.99
C ASN A 227 -10.53 22.87 32.59
N GLY A 228 -9.61 22.15 33.25
CA GLY A 228 -9.95 20.95 34.02
C GLY A 228 -10.15 19.66 33.21
N TYR A 229 -9.99 19.71 31.88
CA TYR A 229 -9.99 18.51 31.04
C TYR A 229 -8.66 17.75 31.16
N VAL A 230 -8.70 16.44 30.94
CA VAL A 230 -7.51 15.57 30.87
C VAL A 230 -7.20 15.30 29.40
N PHE A 231 -5.96 15.53 28.99
CA PHE A 231 -5.49 15.21 27.65
C PHE A 231 -5.53 13.70 27.42
N THR A 232 -6.10 13.27 26.29
CA THR A 232 -6.17 11.85 25.90
C THR A 232 -5.43 11.62 24.58
N GLN A 233 -4.87 10.43 24.42
CA GLN A 233 -4.15 10.05 23.20
C GLN A 233 -4.52 8.62 22.79
N LEU A 234 -4.85 8.45 21.51
CA LEU A 234 -5.00 7.13 20.91
C LEU A 234 -3.63 6.48 20.73
N LYS A 235 -3.49 5.22 21.15
CA LYS A 235 -2.29 4.40 20.94
C LYS A 235 -2.64 3.05 20.34
N ASN A 236 -1.77 2.56 19.48
CA ASN A 236 -1.84 1.19 18.97
C ASN A 236 -1.17 0.20 19.94
N CYS A 237 -1.85 -0.92 20.21
CA CYS A 237 -1.36 -1.97 21.09
C CYS A 237 -1.48 -3.33 20.38
N ILE A 238 -0.54 -4.25 20.66
CA ILE A 238 -0.72 -5.68 20.32
C ILE A 238 -1.30 -6.35 21.56
N PRO A 239 -2.46 -7.03 21.47
CA PRO A 239 -3.04 -7.75 22.60
C PRO A 239 -2.06 -8.79 23.16
N SER A 240 -1.86 -8.77 24.47
CA SER A 240 -1.12 -9.82 25.17
C SER A 240 -1.89 -11.14 25.16
N GLU A 241 -1.24 -12.26 25.47
CA GLU A 241 -1.94 -13.55 25.59
C GLU A 241 -3.06 -13.48 26.64
N THR A 242 -2.84 -12.74 27.73
CA THR A 242 -3.84 -12.47 28.77
C THR A 242 -5.05 -11.67 28.25
N ASP A 243 -4.83 -10.71 27.34
CA ASP A 243 -5.90 -9.92 26.73
C ASP A 243 -6.74 -10.75 25.76
N LYS A 244 -6.11 -11.71 25.07
CA LYS A 244 -6.79 -12.65 24.16
C LYS A 244 -7.69 -13.62 24.92
N GLU A 245 -7.30 -14.00 26.14
CA GLU A 245 -8.13 -14.82 27.02
C GLU A 245 -9.34 -14.05 27.54
N LEU A 246 -9.18 -12.80 28.01
CA LEU A 246 -10.31 -11.96 28.44
C LEU A 246 -11.35 -11.74 27.32
N GLY A 247 -10.91 -11.52 26.08
CA GLY A 247 -11.80 -11.38 24.93
C GLY A 247 -12.59 -12.65 24.58
N ASN A 248 -12.13 -13.83 25.02
CA ASN A 248 -12.84 -15.09 24.83
C ASN A 248 -13.87 -15.37 25.95
N TYR A 249 -13.71 -14.78 27.14
CA TYR A 249 -14.66 -14.95 28.25
C TYR A 249 -15.98 -14.18 28.09
N GLU A 250 -16.02 -13.12 27.27
CA GLU A 250 -17.28 -12.40 26.99
C GLU A 250 -18.23 -13.15 26.03
N ASN A 251 -17.81 -14.28 25.45
CA ASN A 251 -18.61 -15.06 24.50
C ASN A 251 -19.26 -16.34 25.08
N ILE A 252 -19.36 -16.49 26.41
CA ILE A 252 -20.00 -17.65 27.04
C ILE A 252 -21.09 -17.22 28.06
N ASN A 253 -22.34 -17.34 27.62
CA ASN A 253 -23.61 -17.52 28.38
C ASN A 253 -24.38 -16.33 29.01
N ASN A 254 -25.32 -15.78 28.23
CA ASN A 254 -26.80 -15.91 28.33
C ASN A 254 -27.63 -15.53 29.61
N ILE A 255 -28.65 -14.68 29.38
CA ILE A 255 -30.11 -14.81 29.68
C ILE A 255 -30.80 -13.88 30.74
N MET A 256 -31.73 -13.04 30.23
CA MET A 256 -33.01 -12.46 30.76
C MET A 256 -32.96 -11.48 31.96
N ASN A 257 -33.73 -10.38 32.07
CA ASN A 257 -34.85 -9.77 31.33
C ASN A 257 -35.01 -8.29 31.76
N ASP A 258 -35.68 -7.51 30.90
CA ASP A 258 -36.39 -6.23 31.14
C ASP A 258 -35.63 -5.03 31.73
N THR A 259 -35.37 -4.03 30.86
CA THR A 259 -36.20 -2.81 30.80
C THR A 259 -35.96 -2.10 29.47
N THR A 260 -37.06 -1.68 28.86
CA THR A 260 -37.25 -0.99 27.59
C THR A 260 -36.51 0.35 27.46
N LEU A 261 -35.74 0.50 26.38
CA LEU A 261 -35.62 1.68 25.48
C LEU A 261 -34.30 1.57 24.70
N GLY A 262 -34.36 0.99 23.50
CA GLY A 262 -33.23 0.91 22.60
C GLY A 262 -33.74 0.85 21.18
N THR A 263 -33.71 2.00 20.49
CA THR A 263 -34.00 2.14 19.07
C THR A 263 -33.18 1.15 18.26
N SER A 264 -33.87 0.25 17.56
CA SER A 264 -33.31 -0.61 16.53
C SER A 264 -32.61 0.26 15.47
N PHE A 265 -31.29 0.16 15.39
CA PHE A 265 -30.50 0.60 14.24
C PHE A 265 -30.06 -0.64 13.48
N SER A 266 -31.01 -1.20 12.74
CA SER A 266 -30.72 -2.04 11.58
C SER A 266 -31.30 -1.31 10.38
N GLU A 267 -30.53 -1.26 9.28
CA GLU A 267 -30.78 -0.52 8.04
C GLU A 267 -30.32 0.95 8.01
N ILE A 268 -28.99 1.17 7.92
CA ILE A 268 -28.47 2.24 7.06
C ILE A 268 -27.31 1.69 6.22
N GLY A 269 -27.62 1.40 4.97
CA GLY A 269 -26.88 1.75 3.76
C GLY A 269 -25.35 1.67 3.76
N SER A 270 -24.86 0.75 2.95
CA SER A 270 -23.66 0.97 2.13
C SER A 270 -23.80 2.29 1.35
N MET A 271 -23.24 3.37 1.90
CA MET A 271 -22.90 4.57 1.15
C MET A 271 -21.47 4.96 1.53
N THR A 272 -20.54 4.57 0.67
CA THR A 272 -19.20 5.15 0.62
C THR A 272 -19.34 6.63 0.27
N ASN A 273 -19.44 7.49 1.28
CA ASN A 273 -19.22 8.92 1.12
C ASN A 273 -17.72 9.15 0.95
N MET A 274 -17.24 9.00 -0.28
CA MET A 274 -15.99 9.63 -0.69
C MET A 274 -16.27 11.12 -0.83
N SER A 275 -15.77 11.90 0.13
CA SER A 275 -15.72 13.36 0.02
C SER A 275 -14.83 13.74 -1.17
N PHE A 276 -15.39 14.52 -2.08
CA PHE A 276 -14.74 15.05 -3.27
C PHE A 276 -13.87 16.26 -2.91
N ASP A 277 -12.60 16.21 -3.31
CA ASP A 277 -11.80 17.42 -3.52
C ASP A 277 -11.97 17.87 -4.97
N THR A 278 -12.63 19.01 -5.17
CA THR A 278 -12.88 19.66 -6.47
C THR A 278 -11.69 20.47 -6.99
N ASN A 279 -10.50 20.33 -6.41
CA ASN A 279 -9.29 21.07 -6.80
C ASN A 279 -8.14 20.15 -7.27
N MET A 280 -8.42 19.19 -8.15
CA MET A 280 -7.40 18.25 -8.66
C MET A 280 -6.99 18.48 -10.13
N SER A 281 -7.34 19.63 -10.70
CA SER A 281 -7.05 20.00 -12.10
C SER A 281 -5.56 20.22 -12.40
N THR A 282 -4.69 20.26 -11.39
CA THR A 282 -3.23 20.47 -11.56
C THR A 282 -2.40 19.18 -11.59
N SER A 283 -3.01 18.01 -11.40
CA SER A 283 -2.29 16.72 -11.36
C SER A 283 -2.24 15.98 -12.72
N TYR A 284 -2.86 16.55 -13.76
CA TYR A 284 -2.93 15.94 -15.10
C TYR A 284 -1.62 16.02 -15.90
N GLU A 285 -0.67 16.86 -15.51
CA GLU A 285 0.57 17.05 -16.28
C GLU A 285 1.59 15.92 -16.06
N SER A 286 1.63 15.25 -14.90
CA SER A 286 2.68 14.27 -14.60
C SER A 286 2.57 12.96 -15.41
N TRP A 287 1.35 12.51 -15.72
CA TRP A 287 1.11 11.23 -16.39
C TRP A 287 1.30 11.26 -17.92
N ASN A 288 1.49 12.45 -18.49
CA ASN A 288 1.48 12.69 -19.94
C ASN A 288 2.87 12.98 -20.54
N HIS A 289 3.93 12.96 -19.73
CA HIS A 289 5.27 13.21 -20.25
C HIS A 289 5.84 11.95 -20.91
N ARG A 290 5.73 11.89 -22.24
CA ARG A 290 6.69 11.15 -23.07
C ARG A 290 8.04 11.87 -23.00
N ASN A 291 9.12 11.09 -22.92
CA ASN A 291 10.47 11.61 -23.02
C ASN A 291 10.64 12.24 -24.43
N PRO A 292 10.95 13.54 -24.57
CA PRO A 292 11.03 14.18 -25.90
C PRO A 292 12.23 13.74 -26.75
N ASN A 293 13.11 12.88 -26.23
CA ASN A 293 14.40 12.54 -26.81
C ASN A 293 14.56 11.05 -27.18
N GLU A 294 13.47 10.32 -27.38
CA GLU A 294 13.47 8.98 -27.99
C GLU A 294 12.54 8.90 -29.21
#